data_AF-A0A1Z1FB05-F1
#
_entry.id   AF-A0A1Z1FB05-F1
#
_cell.length_a   1.000
_cell.length_b   1.000
_cell.length_c   1.000
_cell.angle_alpha   90.00
_cell.angle_beta   90.00
_cell.angle_gamma   90.00
#
_symmetry.space_group_name_H-M   'P 1'
#
loop_
_entity.id
_entity.type
_entity.pdbx_description
1 polymer ?
#
loop_
_entity_poly.entity_id
_entity_poly.type
_entity_poly.pdbx_seq_one_letter_code
_entity_poly.pdbx_strand_id
1 'polypeptide(L)'
;MRSTMSDLSRPPVWLSYAMIGALLIALAALPYGYYQFLRLIVTAYCAYMAFWHFQIKPGFFAWVYAAAAIKYNPIFVITMERDTHAIFNIATAILILLEMTEARESFLRPKKR
;
A
#
# COMPACT_ATOMS: atom_id res chain seq x y z
N MET A 1 22.06 14.41 11.26
CA MET A 1 21.25 13.22 10.90
C MET A 1 19.92 13.64 10.23
N ARG A 2 19.94 14.64 9.33
CA ARG A 2 18.77 15.18 8.60
C ARG A 2 18.96 15.14 7.07
N SER A 3 20.15 14.76 6.62
CA SER A 3 20.60 14.79 5.22
C SER A 3 20.20 13.55 4.40
N THR A 4 19.78 12.46 5.03
CA THR A 4 19.22 11.29 4.33
C THR A 4 17.70 11.40 4.10
N MET A 5 17.05 12.43 4.65
CA MET A 5 15.58 12.51 4.72
C MET A 5 14.94 13.31 3.57
N SER A 6 15.71 14.11 2.83
CA SER A 6 15.23 14.85 1.65
C SER A 6 15.23 14.02 0.37
N ASP A 7 15.93 12.88 0.37
CA ASP A 7 16.07 11.99 -0.79
C ASP A 7 15.08 10.83 -0.80
N LEU A 8 14.09 10.83 0.11
CA LEU A 8 13.03 9.81 0.13
C LEU A 8 12.13 10.01 -1.09
N SER A 9 12.61 9.46 -2.19
CA SER A 9 11.99 9.52 -3.49
C SER A 9 10.62 8.89 -3.39
N ARG A 10 9.61 9.58 -3.94
CA ARG A 10 8.28 9.00 -4.12
C ARG A 10 8.44 7.62 -4.73
N PRO A 11 7.76 6.59 -4.19
CA PRO A 11 7.76 5.31 -4.84
C PRO A 11 7.29 5.52 -6.28
N PRO A 12 7.97 4.91 -7.25
CA PRO A 12 7.63 5.13 -8.63
C PRO A 12 6.24 4.56 -8.91
N VAL A 13 5.43 5.28 -9.69
CA VAL A 13 4.02 4.94 -9.93
C VAL A 13 3.80 3.54 -10.51
N TRP A 14 4.79 3.00 -11.23
CA TRP A 14 4.73 1.62 -11.73
C TRP A 14 4.69 0.58 -10.60
N LEU A 15 5.29 0.89 -9.44
CA LEU A 15 5.26 0.02 -8.26
C LEU A 15 3.83 -0.08 -7.71
N SER A 16 3.12 1.03 -7.64
CA SER A 16 1.71 1.07 -7.22
C SER A 16 0.82 0.25 -8.15
N TYR A 17 1.00 0.37 -9.47
CA TYR A 17 0.29 -0.48 -10.45
C TYR A 17 0.65 -1.97 -10.30
N ALA A 18 1.93 -2.29 -10.06
CA ALA A 18 2.35 -3.67 -9.82
C ALA A 18 1.71 -4.27 -8.57
N MET A 19 1.59 -3.49 -7.48
CA MET A 19 0.92 -3.93 -6.25
C MET A 19 -0.57 -4.13 -6.45
N ILE A 20 -1.24 -3.24 -7.18
CA ILE A 20 -2.64 -3.41 -7.58
C ILE A 20 -2.80 -4.72 -8.36
N GLY A 21 -1.96 -4.96 -9.37
CA GLY A 21 -1.97 -6.19 -10.15
C GLY A 21 -1.78 -7.44 -9.27
N ALA A 22 -0.80 -7.43 -8.37
CA ALA A 22 -0.53 -8.56 -7.47
C ALA A 22 -1.71 -8.87 -6.54
N LEU A 23 -2.37 -7.83 -5.99
CA LEU A 23 -3.58 -7.97 -5.17
C LEU A 23 -4.76 -8.53 -5.99
N LEU A 24 -4.90 -8.10 -7.24
CA LEU A 24 -5.98 -8.57 -8.13
C LEU A 24 -5.76 -10.02 -8.58
N ILE A 25 -4.52 -10.39 -8.90
CA ILE A 25 -4.13 -11.77 -9.24
C ILE A 25 -4.46 -12.72 -8.07
N ALA A 26 -4.36 -12.25 -6.82
CA ALA A 26 -4.70 -13.02 -5.63
C ALA A 26 -6.18 -13.42 -5.52
N LEU A 27 -7.10 -12.80 -6.29
CA LEU A 27 -8.49 -13.23 -6.35
C LEU A 27 -8.63 -14.60 -7.04
N ALA A 28 -7.73 -14.91 -7.97
CA ALA A 28 -7.65 -16.25 -8.55
C ALA A 28 -7.26 -17.28 -7.48
N ALA A 29 -7.72 -18.53 -7.63
CA ALA A 29 -7.37 -19.62 -6.72
C ALA A 29 -5.92 -20.06 -6.98
N LEU A 30 -4.97 -19.39 -6.33
CA LEU A 30 -3.53 -19.60 -6.54
C LEU A 30 -2.95 -20.57 -5.49
N PRO A 31 -1.76 -21.13 -5.74
CA PRO A 31 -1.09 -21.96 -4.75
C PRO A 31 -0.77 -21.16 -3.48
N TYR A 32 -0.77 -21.86 -2.34
CA TYR A 32 -0.55 -21.25 -1.01
C TYR A 32 0.68 -20.35 -0.93
N GLY A 33 1.78 -20.74 -1.59
CA GLY A 33 3.02 -19.95 -1.64
C GLY A 33 2.84 -18.55 -2.23
N TYR A 34 1.92 -18.36 -3.19
CA TYR A 34 1.63 -17.04 -3.75
C TYR A 34 1.08 -16.09 -2.67
N TYR A 35 0.18 -16.57 -1.80
CA TYR A 35 -0.40 -15.74 -0.74
C TYR A 35 0.61 -15.35 0.34
N GLN A 36 1.58 -16.23 0.64
CA GLN A 36 2.67 -15.91 1.55
C GLN A 36 3.60 -14.83 0.97
N PHE A 37 3.96 -14.98 -0.31
CA PHE A 37 4.76 -13.97 -1.01
C PHE A 37 4.03 -12.63 -1.12
N LEU A 38 2.74 -12.66 -1.48
CA LEU A 38 1.88 -11.49 -1.57
C LEU A 38 1.86 -10.71 -0.26
N ARG A 39 1.67 -11.40 0.88
CA ARG A 39 1.71 -10.77 2.21
C ARG A 39 3.01 -10.03 2.45
N LEU A 40 4.14 -10.66 2.13
CA LEU A 40 5.46 -10.06 2.33
C LEU A 40 5.65 -8.79 1.48
N ILE A 41 5.36 -8.85 0.18
CA ILE A 41 5.54 -7.69 -0.71
C ILE A 41 4.53 -6.57 -0.40
N VAL A 42 3.27 -6.91 -0.10
CA VAL A 42 2.22 -5.92 0.21
C VAL A 42 2.51 -5.26 1.55
N THR A 43 2.94 -6.01 2.57
CA THR A 43 3.35 -5.43 3.85
C THR A 43 4.55 -4.52 3.68
N ALA A 44 5.58 -4.92 2.94
CA ALA A 44 6.74 -4.07 2.70
C ALA A 44 6.34 -2.76 1.99
N TYR A 45 5.49 -2.86 0.97
CA TYR A 45 4.96 -1.70 0.25
C TYR A 45 4.13 -0.79 1.17
N CYS A 46 3.16 -1.33 1.90
CA CYS A 46 2.32 -0.54 2.80
C CYS A 46 3.13 0.10 3.93
N ALA A 47 4.12 -0.59 4.49
CA ALA A 47 5.00 -0.04 5.52
C ALA A 47 5.84 1.12 4.96
N TYR A 48 6.39 0.95 3.76
CA TYR A 48 7.13 2.02 3.07
C TYR A 48 6.23 3.23 2.78
N MET A 49 5.02 3.00 2.26
CA MET A 49 4.04 4.06 2.00
C MET A 49 3.61 4.79 3.26
N ALA A 50 3.34 4.06 4.35
CA ALA A 50 3.03 4.65 5.64
C ALA A 50 4.16 5.54 6.12
N PHE A 51 5.40 5.04 6.11
CA PHE A 51 6.57 5.81 6.49
C PHE A 51 6.73 7.07 5.63
N TRP A 52 6.63 6.95 4.31
CA TRP A 52 6.71 8.08 3.39
C TRP A 52 5.65 9.16 3.68
N HIS A 53 4.40 8.76 3.89
CA HIS A 53 3.32 9.68 4.24
C HIS A 53 3.51 10.34 5.61
N PHE A 54 3.99 9.60 6.63
CA PHE A 54 4.32 10.18 7.94
C PHE A 54 5.43 11.24 7.86
N GLN A 55 6.38 11.08 6.94
CA GLN A 55 7.51 12.01 6.79
C GLN A 55 7.14 13.30 6.06
N ILE A 56 6.19 13.25 5.12
CA ILE A 56 5.77 14.45 4.37
C ILE A 56 4.67 15.19 5.11
N LYS A 57 3.58 14.48 5.39
CA LYS A 57 2.46 15.03 6.15
C LYS A 57 1.63 13.87 6.71
N PRO A 58 1.69 13.61 8.02
CA PRO A 58 0.82 12.62 8.62
C PRO A 58 -0.64 13.02 8.36
N GLY A 59 -1.36 12.13 7.70
CA GLY A 59 -2.75 12.32 7.27
C GLY A 59 -3.47 10.99 7.20
N PHE A 60 -4.66 10.99 6.60
CA PHE A 60 -5.50 9.80 6.50
C PHE A 60 -4.74 8.60 5.90
N PHE A 61 -4.07 8.77 4.75
CA PHE A 61 -3.35 7.68 4.10
C PHE A 61 -2.20 7.11 4.93
N ALA A 62 -1.49 7.91 5.72
CA ALA A 62 -0.39 7.44 6.57
C ALA A 62 -0.89 6.34 7.54
N TRP A 63 -2.02 6.62 8.19
CA TRP A 63 -2.63 5.71 9.16
C TRP A 63 -3.26 4.49 8.49
N VAL A 64 -3.94 4.66 7.35
CA VAL A 64 -4.56 3.51 6.67
C VAL A 64 -3.50 2.57 6.09
N TYR A 65 -2.41 3.09 5.52
CA TYR A 65 -1.29 2.24 5.09
C TYR A 65 -0.60 1.53 6.24
N ALA A 66 -0.46 2.19 7.40
CA ALA A 66 0.09 1.55 8.61
C ALA A 66 -0.81 0.39 9.07
N ALA A 67 -2.13 0.60 9.11
CA ALA A 67 -3.09 -0.45 9.45
C ALA A 67 -3.07 -1.61 8.42
N ALA A 68 -2.99 -1.29 7.13
CA ALA A 68 -2.86 -2.29 6.07
C ALA A 68 -1.57 -3.12 6.21
N ALA A 69 -0.44 -2.47 6.52
CA ALA A 69 0.83 -3.16 6.74
C ALA A 69 0.74 -4.18 7.88
N ILE A 70 0.06 -3.83 8.97
CA ILE A 70 -0.20 -4.73 10.11
C ILE A 70 -1.09 -5.90 9.67
N LYS A 71 -2.17 -5.64 8.93
CA LYS A 71 -3.12 -6.67 8.46
C LYS A 71 -2.49 -7.71 7.52
N TYR A 72 -1.60 -7.27 6.62
CA TYR A 72 -0.93 -8.18 5.68
C TYR A 72 0.33 -8.85 6.27
N ASN A 73 0.77 -8.44 7.46
CA ASN A 73 2.03 -8.85 8.03
C ASN A 73 2.14 -10.39 8.14
N PRO A 74 3.22 -11.02 7.62
CA PRO A 74 3.41 -12.47 7.72
C PRO A 74 3.48 -12.98 9.17
N ILE A 75 3.78 -12.12 10.16
CA ILE A 75 3.86 -12.49 11.58
C ILE A 75 2.48 -12.78 12.16
N PHE A 76 1.45 -12.02 11.78
CA PHE A 76 0.08 -12.17 12.27
C PHE A 76 -0.79 -12.78 11.18
N VAL A 77 -0.70 -14.10 11.02
CA VAL A 77 -1.54 -14.84 10.08
C VAL A 77 -2.97 -14.92 10.62
N ILE A 78 -3.81 -13.98 10.22
CA ILE A 78 -5.25 -14.05 10.48
C ILE A 78 -5.85 -15.09 9.53
N THR A 79 -6.15 -16.28 10.05
CA THR A 79 -6.88 -17.32 9.33
C THR A 79 -8.32 -16.86 9.17
N MET A 80 -8.68 -16.45 7.96
CA MET A 80 -10.04 -16.06 7.58
C MET A 80 -10.40 -16.82 6.31
N GLU A 81 -11.69 -16.85 6.00
CA GLU A 81 -12.19 -17.40 4.76
C GLU A 81 -11.59 -16.67 3.55
N ARG A 82 -11.42 -17.40 2.45
CA ARG A 82 -10.84 -16.88 1.20
C ARG A 82 -11.56 -15.62 0.72
N ASP A 83 -12.88 -15.59 0.87
CA ASP A 83 -13.73 -14.48 0.44
C ASP A 83 -13.46 -13.21 1.27
N THR A 84 -13.23 -13.36 2.58
CA THR A 84 -12.83 -12.23 3.43
C THR A 84 -11.49 -11.67 3.02
N HIS A 85 -10.50 -12.53 2.73
CA HIS A 85 -9.19 -12.07 2.23
C HIS A 85 -9.30 -11.38 0.87
N ALA A 86 -10.17 -11.85 -0.01
CA ALA A 86 -10.43 -11.24 -1.31
C ALA A 86 -11.02 -9.82 -1.16
N ILE A 87 -12.00 -9.62 -0.26
CA ILE A 87 -12.57 -8.29 0.02
C ILE A 87 -11.48 -7.31 0.46
N PHE A 88 -10.60 -7.72 1.37
CA PHE A 88 -9.50 -6.86 1.79
C PHE A 88 -8.51 -6.57 0.65
N ASN A 89 -8.20 -7.55 -0.19
CA ASN A 89 -7.31 -7.34 -1.34
C ASN A 89 -7.88 -6.29 -2.29
N ILE A 90 -9.18 -6.37 -2.60
CA ILE A 90 -9.89 -5.39 -3.42
C ILE A 90 -9.88 -4.02 -2.74
N ALA A 91 -10.22 -3.93 -1.45
CA ALA A 91 -10.22 -2.68 -0.70
C ALA A 91 -8.84 -2.01 -0.69
N THR A 92 -7.78 -2.81 -0.57
CA THR A 92 -6.39 -2.31 -0.59
C THR A 92 -6.00 -1.82 -1.98
N ALA A 93 -6.41 -2.52 -3.04
CA ALA A 93 -6.17 -2.08 -4.42
C ALA A 93 -6.87 -0.74 -4.72
N ILE A 94 -8.13 -0.58 -4.28
CA ILE A 94 -8.87 0.68 -4.41
C ILE A 94 -8.19 1.79 -3.62
N LEU A 95 -7.73 1.52 -2.40
CA LEU A 95 -7.02 2.49 -1.59
C LEU A 95 -5.76 3.02 -2.29
N ILE A 96 -4.96 2.13 -2.87
CA ILE A 96 -3.76 2.52 -3.63
C ILE A 96 -4.16 3.41 -4.81
N LEU A 97 -5.24 3.06 -5.51
CA LEU A 97 -5.73 3.83 -6.65
C LEU A 97 -6.22 5.23 -6.25
N LEU A 98 -6.95 5.35 -5.13
CA LEU A 98 -7.41 6.64 -4.59
C LEU A 98 -6.23 7.50 -4.15
N GLU A 99 -5.25 6.92 -3.47
CA GLU A 99 -4.05 7.65 -3.08
C GLU A 99 -3.27 8.14 -4.31
N MET A 100 -3.19 7.35 -5.38
CA MET A 100 -2.59 7.79 -6.63
C MET A 100 -3.33 8.98 -7.27
N THR A 101 -4.67 9.03 -7.20
CA THR A 101 -5.44 10.17 -7.71
C THR A 101 -5.18 11.44 -6.89
N GLU A 102 -5.14 11.34 -5.57
CA GLU A 102 -4.88 12.49 -4.70
C GLU A 102 -3.42 12.97 -4.80
N ALA A 103 -2.48 12.04 -4.99
CA ALA A 103 -1.08 12.35 -5.28
C ALA A 103 -0.91 13.11 -6.60
N ARG A 104 -1.73 12.80 -7.62
CA ARG A 104 -1.77 13.53 -8.90
C ARG A 104 -2.41 14.90 -8.74
N GLU A 105 -3.51 15.02 -8.01
CA GLU A 105 -4.20 16.30 -7.80
C GLU A 105 -3.35 17.31 -7.02
N SER A 106 -2.61 16.82 -6.01
CA SER A 106 -1.65 17.63 -5.26
C SER A 106 -0.56 18.25 -6.13
N PHE A 107 -0.28 17.65 -7.29
CA PHE A 107 0.69 18.14 -8.27
C PHE A 107 0.07 19.10 -9.30
N LEU A 108 -1.20 18.91 -9.65
CA LEU A 108 -1.92 19.71 -10.66
C LEU A 108 -2.59 20.96 -10.10
N ARG A 109 -2.91 20.98 -8.80
CA ARG A 109 -3.39 22.16 -8.09
C ARG A 109 -2.30 22.64 -7.13
N PRO A 110 -1.29 23.41 -7.60
CA PRO A 110 -0.43 24.14 -6.68
C PRO A 110 -1.37 25.02 -5.85
N LYS A 111 -1.38 24.76 -4.54
CA LYS A 111 -2.13 25.54 -3.57
C LYS A 111 -1.80 27.01 -3.81
N LYS A 112 -2.72 27.77 -4.43
CA LYS A 112 -2.65 29.23 -4.43
C LYS A 112 -2.73 29.63 -2.96
N ARG A 113 -1.55 29.91 -2.39
CA ARG A 113 -1.43 30.72 -1.18
C ARG A 113 -1.78 32.15 -1.53
#